data_AF-A0A7L5A8G0-F1
#
_entry.id   AF-A0A7L5A8G0-F1
#
_cell.length_a   1.000
_cell.length_b   1.000
_cell.length_c   1.000
_cell.angle_alpha   90.00
_cell.angle_beta   90.00
_cell.angle_gamma   90.00
#
_symmetry.space_group_name_H-M   'P 1'
#
loop_
_entity.id
_entity.type
_entity.pdbx_description
1 polymer ?
#
loop_
_entity_poly.entity_id
_entity_poly.type
_entity_poly.pdbx_seq_one_letter_code
_entity_poly.pdbx_strand_id
1 'polypeptide(L)'
;MLGHRSFVPTLALLTAAFASDLPAQQLPLASGVEKLCTIEFSKDSRRPARVEDQALPCLEQAAQKLKDAPGIKLVLVGISHPLYDHAEAEHGMERMHEDPTGLDVRFSDVAAYRAINTKAYLTQWLHADATRIIPTTDEYTLGRRVLVYTVPADADFNHNYTKTTPTNESKCTIKPCPIPTEDVLTPQLRGQILASKGDVKAH
;
A
#
# COMPACT_ATOMS: atom_id res chain seq x y z
N MET A 1 76.19 -6.47 -32.18
CA MET A 1 74.99 -7.15 -32.71
C MET A 1 74.40 -8.00 -31.58
N LEU A 2 73.43 -7.47 -30.85
CA LEU A 2 72.70 -8.20 -29.80
C LEU A 2 71.21 -8.12 -30.13
N GLY A 3 70.60 -9.28 -30.40
CA GLY A 3 69.20 -9.39 -30.79
C GLY A 3 68.24 -9.11 -29.64
N HIS A 4 67.20 -8.34 -29.91
CA HIS A 4 66.04 -8.18 -29.02
C HIS A 4 64.94 -9.15 -29.44
N ARG A 5 64.62 -10.07 -28.54
CA ARG A 5 63.52 -11.02 -28.66
C ARG A 5 62.19 -10.32 -28.37
N SER A 6 61.21 -10.61 -29.22
CA SER A 6 59.81 -10.24 -29.13
C SER A 6 59.16 -10.74 -27.84
N PHE A 7 58.26 -9.94 -27.25
CA PHE A 7 57.30 -10.37 -26.25
C PHE A 7 55.91 -9.89 -26.69
N VAL A 8 55.02 -10.84 -26.97
CA VAL A 8 53.61 -10.61 -27.29
C VAL A 8 52.80 -10.84 -26.01
N PRO A 9 51.95 -9.91 -25.55
CA PRO A 9 51.10 -10.17 -24.41
C PRO A 9 49.85 -10.94 -24.86
N THR A 10 49.59 -12.06 -24.19
CA THR A 10 48.41 -12.90 -24.39
C THR A 10 47.20 -12.25 -23.72
N LEU A 11 46.15 -11.96 -24.49
CA LEU A 11 44.87 -11.46 -24.00
C LEU A 11 44.11 -12.58 -23.27
N ALA A 12 43.83 -12.42 -21.98
CA ALA A 12 42.93 -13.31 -21.24
C ALA A 12 41.48 -12.83 -21.42
N LEU A 13 40.63 -13.66 -22.04
CA LEU A 13 39.19 -13.44 -22.09
C LEU A 13 38.58 -13.75 -20.72
N LEU A 14 37.98 -12.74 -20.06
CA LEU A 14 37.05 -12.94 -18.96
C LEU A 14 35.69 -13.38 -19.52
N THR A 15 35.27 -14.60 -19.20
CA THR A 15 33.90 -15.07 -19.42
C THR A 15 33.01 -14.52 -18.29
N ALA A 16 32.09 -13.64 -18.65
CA ALA A 16 31.06 -13.14 -17.74
C ALA A 16 30.03 -14.25 -17.45
N ALA A 17 29.94 -14.67 -16.19
CA ALA A 17 28.86 -15.54 -15.73
C ALA A 17 27.58 -14.71 -15.56
N PHE A 18 26.57 -14.97 -16.39
CA PHE A 18 25.23 -14.42 -16.19
C PHE A 18 24.57 -15.17 -15.03
N ALA A 19 24.52 -14.55 -13.85
CA ALA A 19 23.64 -15.00 -12.78
C ALA A 19 22.18 -14.73 -13.23
N SER A 20 21.43 -15.79 -13.51
CA SER A 20 20.00 -15.68 -13.76
C SER A 20 19.31 -15.40 -12.44
N ASP A 21 18.69 -14.23 -12.30
CA ASP A 21 17.76 -13.94 -11.21
C ASP A 21 16.61 -14.96 -11.26
N LEU A 22 16.62 -15.91 -10.32
CA LEU A 22 15.47 -16.79 -10.09
C LEU A 22 14.36 -15.94 -9.46
N PRO A 23 13.14 -15.91 -10.03
CA PRO A 23 12.03 -15.25 -9.36
C PRO A 23 11.79 -15.96 -8.03
N ALA A 24 11.87 -15.21 -6.93
CA ALA A 24 11.44 -15.68 -5.63
C ALA A 24 9.99 -16.17 -5.79
N GLN A 25 9.76 -17.48 -5.63
CA GLN A 25 8.41 -18.04 -5.68
C GLN A 25 7.61 -17.41 -4.53
N GLN A 26 6.77 -16.42 -4.85
CA GLN A 26 5.74 -15.97 -3.94
C GLN A 26 4.83 -17.17 -3.68
N LEU A 27 4.73 -17.58 -2.41
CA LEU A 27 3.79 -18.61 -1.99
C LEU A 27 2.41 -18.28 -2.59
N PRO A 28 1.71 -19.26 -3.18
CA PRO A 28 0.38 -19.02 -3.73
C PRO A 28 -0.54 -18.47 -2.63
N LEU A 29 -1.35 -17.48 -3.00
CA LEU A 29 -2.36 -16.92 -2.10
C LEU A 29 -3.35 -18.02 -1.68
N ALA A 30 -3.91 -17.88 -0.48
CA ALA A 30 -4.95 -18.79 0.00
C ALA A 30 -6.15 -18.81 -0.98
N SER A 31 -6.88 -19.93 -1.00
CA SER A 31 -8.05 -20.09 -1.86
C SER A 31 -9.07 -18.95 -1.63
N GLY A 32 -9.57 -18.36 -2.71
CA GLY A 32 -10.51 -17.25 -2.66
C GLY A 32 -9.88 -15.88 -2.40
N VAL A 33 -8.56 -15.79 -2.21
CA VAL A 33 -7.85 -14.52 -2.08
C VAL A 33 -7.28 -14.09 -3.43
N GLU A 34 -7.67 -12.92 -3.90
CA GLU A 34 -7.21 -12.35 -5.17
C GLU A 34 -6.65 -10.95 -4.94
N LYS A 35 -5.42 -10.68 -5.42
CA LYS A 35 -4.90 -9.30 -5.47
C LYS A 35 -5.57 -8.56 -6.64
N LEU A 36 -6.35 -7.53 -6.34
CA LEU A 36 -7.09 -6.76 -7.35
C LEU A 36 -6.19 -5.71 -8.00
N CYS A 37 -5.58 -4.84 -7.21
CA CYS A 37 -4.73 -3.76 -7.70
C CYS A 37 -3.78 -3.24 -6.62
N THR A 38 -3.00 -2.21 -6.95
CA THR A 38 -2.08 -1.52 -6.05
C THR A 38 -2.24 -0.02 -6.23
N ILE A 39 -2.28 0.70 -5.13
CA ILE A 39 -2.34 2.17 -5.09
C ILE A 39 -0.98 2.67 -4.60
N GLU A 40 -0.34 3.55 -5.36
CA GLU A 40 0.94 4.17 -4.99
C GLU A 40 0.74 5.50 -4.26
N PHE A 41 1.65 5.82 -3.35
CA PHE A 41 1.69 7.03 -2.52
C PHE A 41 3.07 7.71 -2.59
N SER A 42 3.81 7.51 -3.69
CA SER A 42 5.18 7.97 -3.84
C SER A 42 5.33 9.38 -4.39
N LYS A 43 4.27 9.99 -4.92
CA LYS A 43 4.34 11.24 -5.71
C LYS A 43 4.26 12.49 -4.85
N ASP A 44 3.41 12.50 -3.82
CA ASP A 44 3.23 13.66 -2.95
C ASP A 44 3.90 13.45 -1.60
N SER A 45 5.20 13.76 -1.56
CA SER A 45 6.05 13.68 -0.37
C SER A 45 5.47 14.45 0.83
N ARG A 46 4.86 15.61 0.59
CA ARG A 46 4.26 16.45 1.65
C ARG A 46 3.03 15.83 2.28
N ARG A 47 2.36 14.90 1.59
CA ARG A 47 1.13 14.24 2.03
C ARG A 47 1.24 12.74 1.81
N PRO A 48 2.12 12.05 2.56
CA PRO A 48 2.56 10.68 2.27
C PRO A 48 1.46 9.62 2.42
N ALA A 49 0.35 9.96 3.08
CA ALA A 49 -0.82 9.10 3.24
C ALA A 49 -2.04 9.55 2.43
N ARG A 50 -1.96 10.68 1.69
CA ARG A 50 -3.10 11.17 0.91
C ARG A 50 -3.20 10.40 -0.39
N VAL A 51 -4.34 9.74 -0.58
CA VAL A 51 -4.69 9.03 -1.84
C VAL A 51 -4.36 9.91 -3.04
N GLU A 52 -3.66 9.38 -4.04
CA GLU A 52 -3.25 10.13 -5.22
C GLU A 52 -4.31 10.08 -6.33
N ASP A 53 -4.31 11.07 -7.23
CA ASP A 53 -5.27 11.09 -8.36
C ASP A 53 -5.11 9.87 -9.27
N GLN A 54 -3.89 9.35 -9.36
CA GLN A 54 -3.51 8.17 -10.13
C GLN A 54 -4.17 6.89 -9.61
N ALA A 55 -4.67 6.90 -8.38
CA ALA A 55 -5.34 5.77 -7.75
C ALA A 55 -6.76 5.55 -8.29
N LEU A 56 -7.37 6.54 -8.94
CA LEU A 56 -8.78 6.52 -9.32
C LEU A 56 -9.20 5.22 -10.07
N PRO A 57 -8.47 4.72 -11.08
CA PRO A 57 -8.86 3.49 -11.77
C PRO A 57 -8.90 2.27 -10.85
N CYS A 58 -7.94 2.14 -9.91
CA CYS A 58 -7.93 1.05 -8.93
C CYS A 58 -9.07 1.18 -7.92
N LEU A 59 -9.39 2.41 -7.50
CA LEU A 59 -10.50 2.69 -6.59
C LEU A 59 -11.86 2.36 -7.24
N GLU A 60 -12.04 2.74 -8.50
CA GLU A 60 -13.23 2.42 -9.29
C GLU A 60 -13.38 0.91 -9.50
N GLN A 61 -12.28 0.21 -9.85
CA GLN A 61 -12.27 -1.25 -9.98
C GLN A 61 -12.64 -1.94 -8.65
N ALA A 62 -12.10 -1.46 -7.53
CA ALA A 62 -12.37 -2.00 -6.20
C ALA A 62 -13.84 -1.81 -5.80
N ALA A 63 -14.38 -0.61 -6.00
CA ALA A 63 -15.78 -0.32 -5.73
C ALA A 63 -16.72 -1.15 -6.64
N GLN A 64 -16.35 -1.33 -7.91
CA GLN A 64 -17.12 -2.14 -8.85
C GLN A 64 -17.11 -3.63 -8.46
N LYS A 65 -15.96 -4.18 -8.08
CA LYS A 65 -15.85 -5.58 -7.63
C LYS A 65 -16.73 -5.86 -6.41
N LEU A 66 -16.82 -4.92 -5.46
CA LEU A 66 -17.74 -5.03 -4.31
C LEU A 66 -19.21 -5.04 -4.72
N LYS A 67 -19.59 -4.29 -5.76
CA LYS A 67 -20.96 -4.28 -6.31
C LYS A 67 -21.30 -5.59 -7.01
N ASP A 68 -20.40 -6.09 -7.83
CA ASP A 68 -20.64 -7.27 -8.67
C ASP A 68 -20.62 -8.59 -7.90
N ALA A 69 -19.86 -8.65 -6.81
CA ALA A 69 -19.68 -9.87 -6.02
C ALA A 69 -20.05 -9.61 -4.55
N PRO A 70 -21.30 -9.85 -4.11
CA PRO A 70 -21.72 -9.64 -2.73
C PRO A 70 -21.03 -10.60 -1.73
N GLY A 71 -20.55 -11.75 -2.21
CA GLY A 71 -19.86 -12.77 -1.41
C GLY A 71 -18.38 -12.48 -1.09
N ILE A 72 -17.89 -11.26 -1.35
CA ILE A 72 -16.51 -10.88 -1.04
C ILE A 72 -16.43 -9.70 -0.05
N LYS A 73 -15.25 -9.50 0.52
CA LYS A 73 -14.81 -8.26 1.18
C LYS A 73 -13.55 -7.73 0.49
N LEU A 74 -13.21 -6.47 0.73
CA LEU A 74 -11.91 -5.91 0.41
C LEU A 74 -11.02 -5.87 1.64
N VAL A 75 -9.75 -6.23 1.45
CA VAL A 75 -8.68 -5.99 2.41
C VAL A 75 -7.72 -4.98 1.82
N LEU A 76 -7.53 -3.87 2.52
CA LEU A 76 -6.60 -2.81 2.14
C LEU A 76 -5.35 -2.94 3.00
N VAL A 77 -4.25 -3.41 2.42
CA VAL A 77 -2.99 -3.58 3.12
C VAL A 77 -2.12 -2.36 2.90
N GLY A 78 -2.08 -1.46 3.88
CA GLY A 78 -1.20 -0.31 3.91
C GLY A 78 0.26 -0.72 4.17
N ILE A 79 1.18 -0.10 3.46
CA ILE A 79 2.61 -0.40 3.52
C ILE A 79 3.37 0.92 3.66
N SER A 80 4.35 0.95 4.55
CA SER A 80 5.29 2.04 4.73
C SER A 80 6.71 1.65 4.37
N HIS A 81 7.53 2.65 4.06
CA HIS A 81 8.95 2.48 3.78
C HIS A 81 9.76 3.34 4.73
N PRO A 82 10.55 2.76 5.66
CA PRO A 82 11.22 3.51 6.70
C PRO A 82 12.15 4.59 6.15
N LEU A 83 12.88 4.34 5.06
CA LEU A 83 13.76 5.38 4.49
C LEU A 83 13.01 6.52 3.76
N TYR A 84 11.92 6.23 3.06
CA TYR A 84 11.25 7.20 2.19
C TYR A 84 10.10 7.92 2.88
N ASP A 85 9.54 7.32 3.94
CA ASP A 85 8.52 7.93 4.76
C ASP A 85 9.13 8.69 5.97
N HIS A 86 10.29 8.28 6.52
CA HIS A 86 11.00 9.09 7.55
C HIS A 86 11.78 10.27 6.98
N ALA A 87 12.16 10.23 5.69
CA ALA A 87 12.81 11.37 5.05
C ALA A 87 11.89 12.61 5.03
N GLU A 88 10.59 12.43 5.22
CA GLU A 88 9.56 13.47 5.36
C GLU A 88 9.54 14.04 6.79
N ALA A 89 10.69 14.54 7.25
CA ALA A 89 11.03 14.88 8.64
C ALA A 89 10.16 15.95 9.35
N GLU A 90 9.05 16.42 8.77
CA GLU A 90 8.17 17.45 9.35
C GLU A 90 6.99 16.90 10.16
N HIS A 91 6.68 15.60 10.12
CA HIS A 91 5.42 15.03 10.67
C HIS A 91 5.54 14.31 12.03
N GLY A 92 6.53 14.69 12.84
CA GLY A 92 6.63 14.24 14.23
C GLY A 92 7.09 12.78 14.37
N MET A 93 8.28 12.60 14.97
CA MET A 93 8.82 11.25 15.19
C MET A 93 7.97 10.43 16.16
N GLU A 94 7.40 11.06 17.19
CA GLU A 94 6.57 10.37 18.18
C GLU A 94 5.64 11.38 18.88
N ARG A 95 4.34 11.12 18.85
CA ARG A 95 3.37 11.72 19.79
C ARG A 95 2.68 10.58 20.51
N MET A 96 2.42 10.75 21.81
CA MET A 96 1.68 9.74 22.59
C MET A 96 0.20 9.67 22.25
N HIS A 97 -0.34 10.66 21.53
CA HIS A 97 -1.75 10.76 21.18
C HIS A 97 -1.90 11.24 19.74
N GLU A 98 -2.90 10.71 19.04
CA GLU A 98 -3.30 11.17 17.72
C GLU A 98 -3.83 12.62 17.74
N ASP A 99 -3.51 13.38 16.69
CA ASP A 99 -4.14 14.68 16.44
C ASP A 99 -5.62 14.47 16.08
N PRO A 100 -6.59 15.02 16.85
CA PRO A 100 -8.00 14.85 16.57
C PRO A 100 -8.45 15.40 15.20
N THR A 101 -7.62 16.20 14.52
CA THR A 101 -7.93 16.64 13.16
C THR A 101 -7.74 15.55 12.10
N GLY A 102 -6.97 14.50 12.39
CA GLY A 102 -6.55 13.49 11.44
C GLY A 102 -5.64 14.01 10.31
N LEU A 103 -5.18 15.27 10.40
CA LEU A 103 -4.36 15.89 9.36
C LEU A 103 -2.86 15.65 9.56
N ASP A 104 -2.42 15.51 10.82
CA ASP A 104 -1.05 15.19 11.19
C ASP A 104 -0.84 13.66 11.22
N VAL A 105 0.00 13.17 10.30
CA VAL A 105 0.24 11.72 10.12
C VAL A 105 1.60 11.37 10.71
N ARG A 106 1.59 10.65 11.84
CA ARG A 106 2.81 10.13 12.45
C ARG A 106 3.48 9.12 11.52
N PHE A 107 4.81 9.12 11.51
CA PHE A 107 5.57 8.15 10.70
C PHE A 107 5.15 6.70 10.98
N SER A 108 5.03 6.32 12.26
CA SER A 108 4.65 4.97 12.69
C SER A 108 3.31 4.52 12.12
N ASP A 109 2.45 5.47 11.76
CA ASP A 109 1.07 5.24 11.39
C ASP A 109 0.84 5.46 9.90
N VAL A 110 1.87 5.85 9.12
CA VAL A 110 1.75 6.18 7.69
C VAL A 110 1.08 5.04 6.91
N ALA A 111 1.49 3.79 7.15
CA ALA A 111 0.87 2.62 6.53
C ALA A 111 -0.63 2.54 6.84
N ALA A 112 -1.01 2.75 8.10
CA ALA A 112 -2.38 2.70 8.56
C ALA A 112 -3.22 3.83 7.94
N TYR A 113 -2.73 5.07 7.96
CA TYR A 113 -3.40 6.21 7.33
C TYR A 113 -3.59 6.01 5.83
N ARG A 114 -2.64 5.39 5.11
CA ARG A 114 -2.83 5.05 3.68
C ARG A 114 -4.04 4.13 3.48
N ALA A 115 -4.17 3.07 4.30
CA ALA A 115 -5.28 2.14 4.22
C ALA A 115 -6.61 2.82 4.58
N ILE A 116 -6.64 3.60 5.67
CA ILE A 116 -7.82 4.33 6.15
C ILE A 116 -8.28 5.40 5.16
N ASN A 117 -7.35 6.20 4.63
CA ASN A 117 -7.67 7.22 3.62
C ASN A 117 -8.19 6.59 2.33
N THR A 118 -7.67 5.41 1.97
CA THR A 118 -8.19 4.62 0.84
C THR A 118 -9.62 4.15 1.09
N LYS A 119 -9.90 3.57 2.28
CA LYS A 119 -11.27 3.19 2.68
C LYS A 119 -12.20 4.38 2.64
N ALA A 120 -11.81 5.49 3.28
CA ALA A 120 -12.61 6.71 3.35
C ALA A 120 -12.98 7.20 1.94
N TYR A 121 -12.05 7.16 0.99
CA TYR A 121 -12.34 7.51 -0.39
C TYR A 121 -13.36 6.57 -1.04
N LEU A 122 -13.17 5.25 -0.90
CA LEU A 122 -14.10 4.24 -1.43
C LEU A 122 -15.52 4.43 -0.87
N THR A 123 -15.65 4.73 0.42
CA THR A 123 -16.95 4.87 1.09
C THR A 123 -17.61 6.22 0.80
N GLN A 124 -16.84 7.31 0.89
CA GLN A 124 -17.37 8.66 0.77
C GLN A 124 -17.72 9.02 -0.67
N TRP A 125 -16.83 8.70 -1.61
CA TRP A 125 -16.94 9.18 -2.99
C TRP A 125 -17.41 8.11 -3.97
N LEU A 126 -17.13 6.83 -3.69
CA LEU A 126 -17.55 5.72 -4.56
C LEU A 126 -18.71 4.90 -3.97
N HIS A 127 -19.21 5.30 -2.79
CA HIS A 127 -20.36 4.71 -2.10
C HIS A 127 -20.23 3.20 -1.88
N ALA A 128 -19.01 2.71 -1.68
CA ALA A 128 -18.78 1.33 -1.30
C ALA A 128 -19.24 1.08 0.14
N ASP A 129 -19.76 -0.13 0.41
CA ASP A 129 -20.18 -0.53 1.76
C ASP A 129 -18.97 -0.64 2.68
N ALA A 130 -18.88 0.27 3.65
CA ALA A 130 -17.80 0.36 4.62
C ALA A 130 -17.61 -0.92 5.45
N THR A 131 -18.68 -1.68 5.68
CA THR A 131 -18.63 -2.93 6.47
C THR A 131 -17.94 -4.07 5.72
N ARG A 132 -17.76 -3.92 4.41
CA ARG A 132 -17.10 -4.87 3.52
C ARG A 132 -15.67 -4.47 3.16
N ILE A 133 -15.12 -3.45 3.82
CA ILE A 133 -13.75 -2.96 3.60
C ILE A 133 -12.99 -2.99 4.91
N ILE A 134 -11.88 -3.72 4.92
CA ILE A 134 -11.06 -3.97 6.10
C ILE A 134 -9.68 -3.35 5.85
N PRO A 135 -9.30 -2.28 6.56
CA PRO A 135 -7.92 -1.80 6.55
C PRO A 135 -7.02 -2.71 7.39
N THR A 136 -5.78 -2.84 6.98
CA THR A 136 -4.73 -3.54 7.71
C THR A 136 -3.38 -2.99 7.26
N THR A 137 -2.31 -3.28 7.97
CA THR A 137 -0.95 -2.88 7.60
C THR A 137 -0.05 -4.10 7.43
N ASP A 138 0.97 -4.01 6.60
CA ASP A 138 2.07 -4.97 6.58
C ASP A 138 3.35 -4.26 7.03
N GLU A 139 3.84 -4.64 8.20
CA GLU A 139 5.04 -4.06 8.83
C GLU A 139 6.35 -4.64 8.26
N TYR A 140 6.28 -5.79 7.59
CA TYR A 140 7.44 -6.51 7.07
C TYR A 140 7.72 -6.16 5.61
N THR A 141 6.69 -5.83 4.86
CA THR A 141 6.85 -5.37 3.48
C THR A 141 7.27 -3.90 3.46
N LEU A 142 8.26 -3.56 2.63
CA LEU A 142 8.68 -2.18 2.41
C LEU A 142 8.02 -1.60 1.15
N GLY A 143 7.55 -0.36 1.23
CA GLY A 143 6.98 0.37 0.09
C GLY A 143 6.09 1.55 0.49
N ARG A 144 5.63 2.32 -0.49
CA ARG A 144 4.71 3.46 -0.25
C ARG A 144 3.40 3.24 -0.98
N ARG A 145 2.63 2.25 -0.50
CA ARG A 145 1.52 1.70 -1.26
C ARG A 145 0.41 1.12 -0.40
N VAL A 146 -0.76 0.92 -1.02
CA VAL A 146 -1.83 0.06 -0.51
C VAL A 146 -2.04 -1.07 -1.50
N LEU A 147 -1.99 -2.31 -1.01
CA LEU A 147 -2.39 -3.48 -1.78
C LEU A 147 -3.88 -3.72 -1.56
N VAL A 148 -4.64 -3.91 -2.63
CA VAL A 148 -6.08 -4.18 -2.56
C VAL A 148 -6.30 -5.65 -2.87
N TYR A 149 -6.82 -6.39 -1.90
CA TYR A 149 -7.20 -7.79 -2.06
C TYR A 149 -8.70 -7.96 -1.98
N THR A 150 -9.23 -8.94 -2.69
CA THR A 150 -10.55 -9.52 -2.42
C THR A 150 -10.37 -10.81 -1.64
N VAL A 151 -11.31 -11.06 -0.75
CA VAL A 151 -11.36 -12.23 0.13
C VAL A 151 -12.82 -12.69 0.25
N PRO A 152 -13.06 -13.98 0.58
CA PRO A 152 -14.42 -14.46 0.84
C PRO A 152 -15.09 -13.70 2.00
N ALA A 153 -16.42 -13.55 1.96
CA ALA A 153 -17.17 -12.82 2.99
C ALA A 153 -17.08 -13.45 4.38
N ASP A 154 -16.87 -14.75 4.46
CA ASP A 154 -16.69 -15.54 5.70
C ASP A 154 -15.24 -15.58 6.19
N ALA A 155 -14.30 -14.92 5.51
CA ALA A 155 -12.92 -14.83 5.96
C ALA A 155 -12.83 -14.21 7.38
N ASP A 156 -12.09 -14.88 8.26
CA ASP A 156 -11.79 -14.43 9.61
C ASP A 156 -10.43 -13.71 9.67
N PHE A 157 -10.45 -12.45 10.10
CA PHE A 157 -9.27 -11.59 10.16
C PHE A 157 -8.57 -11.61 11.52
N ASN A 158 -9.13 -12.33 12.51
CA ASN A 158 -8.51 -12.48 13.83
C ASN A 158 -7.21 -13.29 13.81
N HIS A 159 -7.05 -14.12 12.79
CA HIS A 159 -5.88 -14.97 12.61
C HIS A 159 -4.90 -14.43 11.58
N ASN A 160 -5.09 -13.19 11.16
CA ASN A 160 -4.17 -12.53 10.27
C ASN A 160 -3.93 -13.32 8.95
N TYR A 161 -5.00 -13.44 8.16
CA TYR A 161 -5.06 -14.23 6.92
C TYR A 161 -3.98 -13.88 5.87
N THR A 162 -3.37 -12.69 6.00
CA THR A 162 -2.35 -12.14 5.10
C THR A 162 -1.02 -11.83 5.78
N LYS A 163 -0.82 -12.19 7.06
CA LYS A 163 0.33 -11.75 7.89
C LYS A 163 0.47 -10.21 8.07
N THR A 164 -0.66 -9.50 8.01
CA THR A 164 -0.89 -8.07 8.22
C THR A 164 -1.47 -7.72 9.61
N THR A 165 -1.08 -6.60 10.20
CA THR A 165 -1.62 -6.12 11.48
C THR A 165 -2.96 -5.41 11.25
N PRO A 166 -4.07 -5.78 11.93
CA PRO A 166 -5.34 -5.05 11.80
C PRO A 166 -5.18 -3.57 12.17
N THR A 167 -5.91 -2.68 11.48
CA THR A 167 -5.86 -1.25 11.77
C THR A 167 -7.06 -0.81 12.63
N ASN A 168 -6.81 -0.02 13.68
CA ASN A 168 -7.84 0.46 14.59
C ASN A 168 -8.56 1.72 14.02
N GLU A 169 -9.71 1.51 13.35
CA GLU A 169 -10.59 2.59 12.88
C GLU A 169 -11.69 2.99 13.89
N SER A 170 -11.89 2.23 14.96
CA SER A 170 -12.88 2.56 15.98
C SER A 170 -12.61 1.87 17.30
N LYS A 171 -13.09 2.46 18.40
CA LYS A 171 -12.95 1.89 19.74
C LYS A 171 -13.47 0.44 19.90
N CYS A 172 -14.29 -0.11 18.98
CA CYS A 172 -14.82 -1.49 19.11
C CYS A 172 -15.55 -2.05 17.86
N THR A 173 -15.07 -1.87 16.62
CA THR A 173 -15.69 -2.53 15.43
C THR A 173 -15.01 -3.83 14.98
N ILE A 174 -13.73 -4.02 15.32
CA ILE A 174 -13.00 -5.27 15.07
C ILE A 174 -13.00 -6.04 16.40
N LYS A 175 -13.49 -7.29 16.42
CA LYS A 175 -13.48 -8.14 17.63
C LYS A 175 -12.37 -9.20 17.49
N PRO A 176 -11.51 -9.41 18.51
CA PRO A 176 -11.55 -8.78 19.84
C PRO A 176 -11.21 -7.29 19.76
N CYS A 177 -11.89 -6.47 20.56
CA CYS A 177 -11.72 -5.02 20.51
C CYS A 177 -10.25 -4.66 20.80
N PRO A 178 -9.67 -3.75 20.01
CA PRO A 178 -8.43 -3.07 20.37
C PRO A 178 -8.52 -2.50 21.78
N ILE A 179 -7.39 -2.40 22.47
CA ILE A 179 -7.33 -2.01 23.88
C ILE A 179 -7.99 -0.62 24.01
N PRO A 180 -8.83 -0.34 25.05
CA PRO A 180 -9.51 0.97 25.16
C PRO A 180 -8.58 2.19 25.22
N THR A 181 -7.29 1.95 25.44
CA THR A 181 -6.20 2.92 25.48
C THR A 181 -5.52 3.15 24.13
N GLU A 182 -5.92 2.43 23.09
CA GLU A 182 -5.37 2.55 21.74
C GLU A 182 -6.08 3.69 20.98
N ASP A 183 -5.30 4.56 20.35
CA ASP A 183 -5.80 5.71 19.60
C ASP A 183 -6.64 5.27 18.38
N VAL A 184 -7.65 6.07 18.03
CA VAL A 184 -8.56 5.79 16.93
C VAL A 184 -8.20 6.65 15.72
N LEU A 185 -7.68 5.99 14.70
CA LEU A 185 -7.18 6.65 13.50
C LEU A 185 -8.30 7.36 12.70
N THR A 186 -8.11 8.65 12.45
CA THR A 186 -9.07 9.50 11.74
C THR A 186 -8.60 9.79 10.31
N PRO A 187 -9.41 9.49 9.26
CA PRO A 187 -9.01 9.76 7.88
C PRO A 187 -8.75 11.25 7.59
N GLN A 188 -7.76 11.53 6.75
CA GLN A 188 -7.49 12.86 6.20
C GLN A 188 -8.60 13.28 5.23
N LEU A 189 -9.10 14.51 5.41
CA LEU A 189 -10.10 15.09 4.50
C LEU A 189 -9.53 15.25 3.07
N ARG A 190 -10.30 14.79 2.08
CA ARG A 190 -9.95 14.88 0.66
C ARG A 190 -11.19 15.06 -0.22
N GLY A 191 -11.11 15.96 -1.20
CA GLY A 191 -12.12 16.13 -2.24
C GLY A 191 -12.14 14.99 -3.26
N GLN A 192 -13.24 14.85 -4.00
CA GLN A 192 -13.38 13.85 -5.05
C GLN A 192 -12.31 14.05 -6.15
N ILE A 193 -11.66 12.95 -6.56
CA ILE A 193 -10.80 12.92 -7.74
C ILE A 193 -11.71 12.97 -8.97
N LEU A 194 -11.47 13.94 -9.84
CA LEU A 194 -12.17 14.05 -11.11
C LEU A 194 -11.40 13.24 -12.15
N ALA A 195 -12.11 12.42 -12.93
CA ALA A 195 -11.53 11.78 -14.09
C ALA A 195 -10.96 12.86 -15.03
N SER A 196 -9.70 12.70 -15.46
CA SER A 196 -9.13 13.61 -16.43
C SER A 196 -9.97 13.55 -17.70
N LYS A 197 -10.63 14.66 -18.08
CA LYS A 197 -11.16 14.81 -19.43
C LYS A 197 -9.97 14.66 -20.36
N GLY A 198 -9.92 13.57 -21.12
CA GLY A 198 -8.85 13.37 -22.08
C GLY A 198 -8.76 14.61 -22.97
N ASP A 199 -7.55 15.14 -23.12
CA ASP A 199 -7.26 16.14 -24.15
C ASP A 199 -7.55 15.49 -25.50
N VAL A 200 -8.75 15.71 -26.02
CA VAL A 200 -9.07 15.45 -27.42
C VAL A 200 -8.29 16.49 -28.21
N LYS A 201 -7.06 16.11 -28.58
CA LYS A 201 -6.26 16.87 -29.53
C LYS A 201 -6.95 16.77 -30.89
N ALA A 202 -7.72 17.81 -31.24
CA ALA A 202 -8.24 17.96 -32.58
C ALA A 202 -7.06 18.07 -33.56
N HIS A 203 -6.96 17.10 -34.46
CA HIS A 203 -6.10 17.14 -35.63
C HIS A 203 -6.91 17.61 -36.84
#